data_AF-A0A2V6C0N9-F1
#
_entry.id   AF-A0A2V6C0N9-F1
#
_cell.length_a   1.000
_cell.length_b   1.000
_cell.length_c   1.000
_cell.angle_alpha   90.00
_cell.angle_beta   90.00
_cell.angle_gamma   90.00
#
_symmetry.space_group_name_H-M   'P 1'
#
loop_
_entity.id
_entity.type
_entity.pdbx_description
1 polymer ?
#
loop_
_entity_poly.entity_id
_entity_poly.type
_entity_poly.pdbx_seq_one_letter_code
_entity_poly.pdbx_strand_id
1 'polypeptide(L)'
;MKKVIQILPALFAIAVGAVTGGWLVRLPVVHQVAGRIFQRGKLIALVRQRGVFEADLRARHQEKQFRAGRIGEDFDEAERVALRDELIASEALPTNAVATNDSEQILIALRHQFGDDRQFRAALDRSGLSQRTLRRALAEAICGEQWIENQIASQVAVSNAEEQKYFEQHPAEFMQPTRFRARHIFLAAPAGSAPELMQAKQQAILDIAVRLGRGEDFGELAAAVSEDEASKTRGGDLGFFAANRMPAEFFEASEQLSPNAPPRFLQSHLGFHALQVTDLHPARPLTLAEALSEITALIVAEKRRSAIATLESELAQRARFMVE
;
A
#
# COMPACT_ATOMS: atom_id res chain seq x y z
N MET A 1 10.76 -16.17 32.70
CA MET A 1 11.09 -14.87 32.07
C MET A 1 12.59 -14.83 31.76
N LYS A 2 13.01 -15.25 30.57
CA LYS A 2 14.36 -15.08 29.93
C LYS A 2 14.47 -16.00 28.69
N LYS A 3 13.52 -15.89 27.75
CA LYS A 3 13.60 -16.48 26.37
C LYS A 3 12.69 -15.68 25.40
N VAL A 4 12.71 -14.35 25.50
CA VAL A 4 11.87 -13.45 24.69
C VAL A 4 12.71 -12.53 23.76
N ILE A 5 14.04 -12.69 23.69
CA ILE A 5 14.94 -11.71 23.05
C ILE A 5 15.81 -12.31 21.92
N GLN A 6 15.37 -13.36 21.21
CA GLN A 6 16.15 -13.90 20.07
C GLN A 6 15.38 -14.17 18.78
N ILE A 7 14.17 -13.62 18.62
CA ILE A 7 13.37 -13.76 17.38
C ILE A 7 13.53 -12.54 16.44
N LEU A 8 14.34 -11.54 16.82
CA LEU A 8 14.52 -10.32 16.03
C LEU A 8 15.36 -10.42 14.72
N PRO A 9 16.22 -11.43 14.44
CA PRO A 9 16.98 -11.42 13.18
C PRO A 9 16.30 -12.21 12.03
N ALA A 10 15.22 -12.96 12.29
CA ALA A 10 14.47 -13.68 11.23
C ALA A 10 13.48 -12.78 10.46
N LEU A 11 13.18 -11.59 11.00
CA LEU A 11 12.30 -10.58 10.40
C LEU A 11 12.96 -9.76 9.27
N PHE A 12 14.28 -9.88 9.09
CA PHE A 12 15.03 -9.04 8.15
C PHE A 12 15.21 -9.68 6.76
N ALA A 13 15.18 -11.01 6.65
CA ALA A 13 15.52 -11.70 5.40
C ALA A 13 14.42 -11.63 4.32
N ILE A 14 13.14 -11.55 4.69
CA ILE A 14 12.05 -11.30 3.72
C ILE A 14 11.94 -9.80 3.39
N ALA A 15 12.46 -8.92 4.25
CA ALA A 15 12.43 -7.47 4.06
C ALA A 15 13.55 -6.95 3.13
N VAL A 16 14.70 -7.61 3.05
CA VAL A 16 15.83 -7.16 2.20
C VAL A 16 15.67 -7.59 0.73
N GLY A 17 14.93 -8.67 0.44
CA GLY A 17 14.57 -9.05 -0.93
C GLY A 17 13.66 -8.03 -1.66
N ALA A 18 13.12 -7.05 -0.93
CA ALA A 18 12.28 -5.99 -1.47
C ALA A 18 13.04 -4.89 -2.26
N VAL A 19 14.39 -4.90 -2.24
CA VAL A 19 15.20 -3.83 -2.84
C VAL A 19 15.63 -4.11 -4.29
N THR A 20 15.61 -5.37 -4.79
CA THR A 20 16.11 -5.65 -6.15
C THR A 20 15.26 -6.63 -7.00
N GLY A 21 14.19 -7.22 -6.48
CA GLY A 21 13.39 -8.23 -7.19
C GLY A 21 11.93 -7.85 -7.41
N GLY A 22 11.68 -6.78 -8.17
CA GLY A 22 10.33 -6.37 -8.54
C GLY A 22 9.66 -7.38 -9.48
N TRP A 23 8.72 -8.18 -8.94
CA TRP A 23 7.48 -8.70 -9.56
C TRP A 23 6.85 -9.79 -8.66
N LEU A 24 7.67 -10.62 -8.00
CA LEU A 24 7.21 -11.83 -7.29
C LEU A 24 6.64 -11.59 -5.88
N VAL A 25 6.98 -10.46 -5.24
CA VAL A 25 6.46 -10.07 -3.90
C VAL A 25 5.01 -9.53 -3.97
N ARG A 26 4.44 -9.41 -5.17
CA ARG A 26 3.07 -8.91 -5.39
C ARG A 26 2.00 -10.01 -5.45
N LEU A 27 2.38 -11.29 -5.50
CA LEU A 27 1.42 -12.38 -5.59
C LEU A 27 0.82 -12.68 -4.20
N PRO A 28 -0.51 -12.51 -4.00
CA PRO A 28 -1.17 -12.83 -2.73
C PRO A 28 -0.92 -14.26 -2.26
N VAL A 29 -0.75 -15.19 -3.21
CA VAL A 29 -0.43 -16.61 -3.00
C VAL A 29 0.88 -16.80 -2.24
N VAL A 30 1.93 -16.02 -2.54
CA VAL A 30 3.24 -16.12 -1.86
C VAL A 30 3.13 -15.68 -0.39
N HIS A 31 2.31 -14.67 -0.11
CA HIS A 31 2.06 -14.20 1.26
C HIS A 31 1.09 -15.10 2.03
N GLN A 32 0.10 -15.71 1.38
CA GLN A 32 -0.79 -16.70 1.99
C GLN A 32 -0.03 -17.97 2.38
N VAL A 33 0.83 -18.47 1.50
CA VAL A 33 1.68 -19.64 1.77
C VAL A 33 2.68 -19.33 2.89
N ALA A 34 3.32 -18.15 2.88
CA ALA A 34 4.18 -17.70 3.99
C ALA A 34 3.41 -17.59 5.31
N GLY A 35 2.20 -17.02 5.31
CA GLY A 35 1.35 -16.88 6.50
C GLY A 35 0.98 -18.22 7.16
N ARG A 36 0.63 -19.24 6.37
CA ARG A 36 0.37 -20.60 6.85
C ARG A 36 1.63 -21.29 7.37
N ILE A 37 2.74 -21.15 6.64
CA ILE A 37 4.03 -21.78 6.95
C ILE A 37 4.64 -21.25 8.26
N PHE A 38 4.49 -19.95 8.54
CA PHE A 38 5.05 -19.32 9.74
C PHE A 38 4.08 -19.25 10.92
N GLN A 39 2.95 -19.98 10.88
CA GLN A 39 1.89 -19.96 11.91
C GLN A 39 1.34 -18.55 12.20
N ARG A 40 1.27 -17.67 11.20
CA ARG A 40 0.80 -16.28 11.36
C ARG A 40 -0.62 -16.06 10.84
N GLY A 41 -1.28 -17.05 10.25
CA GLY A 41 -2.64 -16.92 9.68
C GLY A 41 -2.68 -16.09 8.39
N LYS A 42 -3.87 -15.67 7.94
CA LYS A 42 -4.06 -14.97 6.64
C LYS A 42 -3.36 -13.61 6.60
N LEU A 43 -2.82 -13.21 5.44
CA LEU A 43 -2.33 -11.84 5.24
C LEU A 43 -3.54 -10.88 5.15
N ILE A 44 -3.61 -9.92 6.07
CA ILE A 44 -4.70 -8.95 6.18
C ILE A 44 -4.35 -7.62 5.50
N ALA A 45 -3.10 -7.17 5.58
CA ALA A 45 -2.65 -5.95 4.92
C ALA A 45 -1.14 -5.91 4.67
N LEU A 46 -0.71 -5.06 3.74
CA LEU A 46 0.70 -4.70 3.53
C LEU A 46 0.91 -3.26 3.98
N VAL A 47 1.62 -3.06 5.09
CA VAL A 47 1.92 -1.72 5.64
C VAL A 47 3.42 -1.49 5.55
N ARG A 48 3.85 -0.51 4.74
CA ARG A 48 5.27 -0.17 4.54
C ARG A 48 6.14 -1.41 4.23
N GLN A 49 5.65 -2.24 3.30
CA GLN A 49 6.30 -3.50 2.88
C GLN A 49 6.39 -4.59 3.96
N ARG A 50 5.69 -4.43 5.09
CA ARG A 50 5.52 -5.47 6.10
C ARG A 50 4.14 -6.10 5.98
N GLY A 51 4.09 -7.42 5.83
CA GLY A 51 2.84 -8.18 5.92
C GLY A 51 2.28 -8.15 7.33
N VAL A 52 1.01 -7.78 7.47
CA VAL A 52 0.24 -7.84 8.70
C VAL A 52 -0.66 -9.07 8.60
N PHE A 53 -0.44 -10.04 9.49
CA PHE A 53 -1.13 -11.32 9.43
C PHE A 53 -2.19 -11.44 10.53
N GLU A 54 -3.10 -12.39 10.37
CA GLU A 54 -4.20 -12.66 11.27
C GLU A 54 -3.76 -12.95 12.71
N ALA A 55 -2.64 -13.63 12.92
CA ALA A 55 -2.05 -13.84 14.25
C ALA A 55 -1.54 -12.54 14.89
N ASP A 56 -1.06 -11.58 14.08
CA ASP A 56 -0.63 -10.26 14.58
C ASP A 56 -1.85 -9.42 15.03
N LEU A 57 -3.02 -9.70 14.46
CA LEU A 57 -4.29 -9.09 14.85
C LEU A 57 -4.96 -9.85 16.01
N ARG A 58 -4.96 -11.19 16.01
CA ARG A 58 -5.44 -12.03 17.13
C ARG A 58 -4.70 -11.74 18.43
N ALA A 59 -3.38 -11.54 18.40
CA ALA A 59 -2.60 -11.15 19.57
C ALA A 59 -3.04 -9.78 20.14
N ARG A 60 -3.37 -8.81 19.28
CA ARG A 60 -3.87 -7.48 19.65
C ARG A 60 -5.36 -7.49 20.04
N HIS A 61 -6.12 -8.43 19.49
CA HIS A 61 -7.55 -8.60 19.74
C HIS A 61 -7.80 -9.37 21.05
N GLN A 62 -6.99 -10.39 21.37
CA GLN A 62 -6.97 -11.04 22.69
C GLN A 62 -6.57 -10.07 23.80
N GLU A 63 -5.63 -9.15 23.55
CA GLU A 63 -5.28 -8.09 24.52
C GLU A 63 -6.44 -7.12 24.80
N LYS A 64 -7.31 -6.88 23.81
CA LYS A 64 -8.53 -6.07 23.95
C LYS A 64 -9.73 -6.85 24.52
N GLN A 65 -9.89 -8.12 24.16
CA GLN A 65 -10.98 -8.97 24.64
C GLN A 65 -10.75 -9.46 26.07
N PHE A 66 -9.49 -9.65 26.50
CA PHE A 66 -9.16 -9.88 27.91
C PHE A 66 -9.53 -8.68 28.79
N ARG A 67 -9.65 -7.48 28.22
CA ARG A 67 -10.22 -6.28 28.88
C ARG A 67 -11.73 -6.13 28.74
N ALA A 68 -12.40 -6.87 27.85
CA ALA A 68 -13.79 -6.61 27.46
C ALA A 68 -14.78 -7.78 27.64
N GLY A 69 -14.35 -8.90 28.24
CA GLY A 69 -15.24 -9.86 28.92
C GLY A 69 -16.49 -10.30 28.17
N ARG A 70 -16.38 -10.76 26.91
CA ARG A 70 -17.48 -11.44 26.21
C ARG A 70 -16.97 -12.68 25.48
N ILE A 71 -17.55 -13.83 25.82
CA ILE A 71 -17.49 -15.10 25.11
C ILE A 71 -18.85 -15.27 24.44
N GLY A 72 -18.87 -15.52 23.14
CA GLY A 72 -20.08 -15.81 22.37
C GLY A 72 -19.69 -16.41 21.02
N GLU A 73 -20.36 -17.51 20.67
CA GLU A 73 -20.15 -18.46 19.57
C GLU A 73 -19.95 -17.84 18.19
N ASP A 74 -18.91 -18.26 17.46
CA ASP A 74 -18.79 -18.15 16.00
C ASP A 74 -17.72 -19.15 15.51
N PHE A 75 -18.02 -19.90 14.44
CA PHE A 75 -17.00 -20.66 13.71
C PHE A 75 -15.91 -19.69 13.25
N ASP A 76 -14.67 -19.90 13.70
CA ASP A 76 -13.55 -19.00 13.48
C ASP A 76 -13.33 -18.77 11.97
N GLU A 77 -13.12 -17.52 11.53
CA GLU A 77 -12.86 -17.16 10.11
C GLU A 77 -11.73 -18.02 9.52
N ALA A 78 -10.74 -18.38 10.33
CA ALA A 78 -9.67 -19.30 9.92
C ALA A 78 -10.14 -20.72 9.59
N GLU A 79 -11.18 -21.22 10.27
CA GLU A 79 -11.73 -22.56 10.06
C GLU A 79 -12.52 -22.63 8.74
N ARG A 80 -13.27 -21.57 8.40
CA ARG A 80 -13.95 -21.44 7.09
C ARG A 80 -12.94 -21.36 5.94
N VAL A 81 -11.85 -20.61 6.15
CA VAL A 81 -10.74 -20.51 5.18
C VAL A 81 -10.06 -21.87 4.99
N ALA A 82 -9.80 -22.61 6.07
CA ALA A 82 -9.16 -23.93 6.00
C ALA A 82 -10.02 -24.95 5.24
N LEU A 83 -11.31 -25.05 5.57
CA LEU A 83 -12.25 -25.94 4.88
C LEU A 83 -12.36 -25.62 3.39
N ARG A 84 -12.42 -24.33 3.05
CA ARG A 84 -12.43 -23.89 1.65
C ARG A 84 -11.17 -24.33 0.92
N ASP A 85 -10.00 -24.07 1.51
CA ASP A 85 -8.72 -24.39 0.88
C ASP A 85 -8.58 -25.92 0.67
N GLU A 86 -9.13 -26.73 1.58
CA GLU A 86 -9.20 -28.18 1.45
C GLU A 86 -10.14 -28.64 0.31
N LEU A 87 -11.33 -28.03 0.20
CA LEU A 87 -12.28 -28.32 -0.89
C LEU A 87 -11.70 -27.94 -2.26
N ILE A 88 -11.08 -26.77 -2.37
CA ILE A 88 -10.40 -26.34 -3.61
C ILE A 88 -9.26 -27.29 -3.94
N ALA A 89 -8.44 -27.67 -2.96
CA ALA A 89 -7.34 -28.61 -3.20
C ALA A 89 -7.87 -29.96 -3.71
N SER A 90 -8.94 -30.49 -3.13
CA SER A 90 -9.60 -31.73 -3.58
C SER A 90 -10.01 -31.66 -5.06
N GLU A 91 -10.59 -30.53 -5.49
CA GLU A 91 -11.08 -30.33 -6.87
C GLU A 91 -9.96 -29.98 -7.87
N ALA A 92 -8.87 -29.34 -7.42
CA ALA A 92 -7.78 -28.85 -8.27
C ALA A 92 -6.70 -29.91 -8.58
N LEU A 93 -6.58 -30.97 -7.76
CA LEU A 93 -5.59 -32.07 -7.88
C LEU A 93 -5.54 -32.82 -9.23
N PRO A 94 -6.61 -32.93 -10.04
CA PRO A 94 -6.54 -33.55 -11.37
C PRO A 94 -5.65 -32.80 -12.38
N THR A 95 -5.29 -31.54 -12.12
CA THR A 95 -4.66 -30.60 -13.08
C THR A 95 -3.12 -30.51 -12.98
N ASN A 96 -2.49 -31.55 -12.41
CA ASN A 96 -1.13 -31.53 -11.80
C ASN A 96 0.09 -31.28 -12.72
N ALA A 97 -0.06 -31.25 -14.05
CA ALA A 97 1.12 -31.23 -14.95
C ALA A 97 1.76 -29.84 -15.14
N VAL A 98 1.00 -28.75 -15.03
CA VAL A 98 1.48 -27.38 -15.35
C VAL A 98 2.07 -26.67 -14.12
N ALA A 99 1.56 -26.92 -12.92
CA ALA A 99 1.96 -26.21 -11.70
C ALA A 99 3.34 -26.60 -11.14
N THR A 100 3.94 -27.70 -11.61
CA THR A 100 5.28 -28.13 -11.19
C THR A 100 6.39 -27.19 -11.67
N ASN A 101 6.19 -26.49 -12.80
CA ASN A 101 7.17 -25.53 -13.31
C ASN A 101 7.10 -24.18 -12.57
N ASP A 102 5.90 -23.68 -12.30
CA ASP A 102 5.69 -22.39 -11.62
C ASP A 102 6.09 -22.44 -10.14
N SER A 103 5.80 -23.56 -9.46
CA SER A 103 6.20 -23.77 -8.06
C SER A 103 7.73 -23.80 -7.89
N GLU A 104 8.47 -24.33 -8.87
CA GLU A 104 9.94 -24.30 -8.87
C GLU A 104 10.48 -22.88 -9.08
N GLN A 105 9.90 -22.10 -10.01
CA GLN A 105 10.31 -20.71 -10.23
C GLN A 105 10.11 -19.85 -8.97
N ILE A 106 8.98 -20.01 -8.30
CA ILE A 106 8.69 -19.31 -7.04
C ILE A 106 9.64 -19.76 -5.93
N LEU A 107 9.98 -21.06 -5.87
CA LEU A 107 10.93 -21.60 -4.90
C LEU A 107 12.35 -21.04 -5.12
N ILE A 108 12.79 -20.95 -6.37
CA ILE A 108 14.07 -20.33 -6.76
C ILE A 108 14.07 -18.85 -6.36
N ALA A 109 13.02 -18.12 -6.67
CA ALA A 109 12.90 -16.71 -6.30
C ALA A 109 12.91 -16.49 -4.77
N LEU A 110 12.20 -17.33 -4.01
CA LEU A 110 12.20 -17.31 -2.55
C LEU A 110 13.61 -17.58 -2.01
N ARG A 111 14.30 -18.56 -2.57
CA ARG A 111 15.68 -18.89 -2.19
C ARG A 111 16.64 -17.72 -2.42
N HIS A 112 16.47 -16.97 -3.51
CA HIS A 112 17.28 -15.77 -3.81
C HIS A 112 17.05 -14.60 -2.85
N GLN A 113 15.98 -14.62 -2.04
CA GLN A 113 15.79 -13.62 -0.97
C GLN A 113 16.69 -13.88 0.24
N PHE A 114 17.29 -15.07 0.33
CA PHE A 114 18.25 -15.42 1.37
C PHE A 114 19.67 -15.20 0.86
N GLY A 115 20.58 -14.83 1.78
CA GLY A 115 21.98 -14.59 1.41
C GLY A 115 22.69 -15.83 0.89
N ASP A 116 22.29 -17.01 1.37
CA ASP A 116 22.79 -18.30 0.91
C ASP A 116 21.80 -19.46 1.18
N ASP A 117 22.06 -20.61 0.56
CA ASP A 117 21.26 -21.83 0.69
C ASP A 117 21.17 -22.37 2.13
N ARG A 118 22.19 -22.15 2.95
CA ARG A 118 22.21 -22.64 4.33
C ARG A 118 21.23 -21.84 5.17
N GLN A 119 21.17 -20.52 4.97
CA GLN A 119 20.21 -19.65 5.62
C GLN A 119 18.78 -19.98 5.24
N PHE A 120 18.52 -20.28 3.96
CA PHE A 120 17.22 -20.74 3.49
C PHE A 120 16.82 -22.06 4.14
N ARG A 121 17.70 -23.09 4.12
CA ARG A 121 17.42 -24.39 4.76
C ARG A 121 17.22 -24.26 6.26
N ALA A 122 18.07 -23.49 6.94
CA ALA A 122 17.93 -23.23 8.38
C ALA A 122 16.64 -22.47 8.73
N ALA A 123 16.08 -21.70 7.79
CA ALA A 123 14.77 -21.06 7.96
C ALA A 123 13.64 -22.09 7.83
N LEU A 124 13.71 -22.98 6.83
CA LEU A 124 12.74 -24.08 6.66
C LEU A 124 12.75 -25.04 7.86
N ASP A 125 13.93 -25.41 8.35
CA ASP A 125 14.09 -26.31 9.50
C ASP A 125 13.50 -25.70 10.78
N ARG A 126 13.72 -24.39 11.00
CA ARG A 126 13.10 -23.64 12.12
C ARG A 126 11.58 -23.58 12.03
N SER A 127 11.04 -23.65 10.82
CA SER A 127 9.59 -23.71 10.56
C SER A 127 9.05 -25.15 10.50
N GLY A 128 9.89 -26.17 10.71
CA GLY A 128 9.47 -27.58 10.66
C GLY A 128 9.09 -28.06 9.26
N LEU A 129 9.56 -27.40 8.20
CA LEU A 129 9.21 -27.72 6.82
C LEU A 129 10.41 -28.25 6.05
N SER A 130 10.14 -29.20 5.15
CA SER A 130 11.11 -29.59 4.13
C SER A 130 10.90 -28.74 2.86
N GLN A 131 11.95 -28.60 2.04
CA GLN A 131 11.83 -27.98 0.72
C GLN A 131 10.80 -28.70 -0.16
N ARG A 132 10.69 -30.03 -0.04
CA ARG A 132 9.66 -30.84 -0.74
C ARG A 132 8.25 -30.46 -0.29
N THR A 133 8.05 -30.26 1.01
CA THR A 133 6.76 -29.85 1.59
C THR A 133 6.38 -28.44 1.13
N LEU A 134 7.33 -27.50 1.18
CA LEU A 134 7.12 -26.13 0.68
C LEU A 134 6.77 -26.13 -0.82
N ARG A 135 7.51 -26.88 -1.64
CA ARG A 135 7.23 -26.97 -3.08
C ARG A 135 5.83 -27.52 -3.35
N ARG A 136 5.43 -28.57 -2.63
CA ARG A 136 4.09 -29.14 -2.75
C ARG A 136 3.02 -28.13 -2.35
N ALA A 137 3.19 -27.43 -1.22
CA ALA A 137 2.25 -26.41 -0.77
C ALA A 137 2.13 -25.23 -1.77
N LEU A 138 3.25 -24.84 -2.40
CA LEU A 138 3.23 -23.84 -3.48
C LEU A 138 2.47 -24.35 -4.71
N ALA A 139 2.72 -25.58 -5.13
CA ALA A 139 2.02 -26.19 -6.27
C ALA A 139 0.51 -26.29 -5.99
N GLU A 140 0.11 -26.76 -4.80
CA GLU A 140 -1.30 -26.83 -4.37
C GLU A 140 -1.96 -25.45 -4.36
N ALA A 141 -1.27 -24.42 -3.85
CA ALA A 141 -1.81 -23.06 -3.82
C ALA A 141 -1.95 -22.44 -5.21
N ILE A 142 -0.98 -22.66 -6.11
CA ILE A 142 -1.05 -22.19 -7.50
C ILE A 142 -2.17 -22.90 -8.26
N CYS A 143 -2.26 -24.23 -8.14
CA CYS A 143 -3.35 -25.01 -8.72
C CYS A 143 -4.72 -24.53 -8.23
N GLY A 144 -4.85 -24.31 -6.92
CA GLY A 144 -6.10 -23.84 -6.32
C GLY A 144 -6.49 -22.46 -6.85
N GLU A 145 -5.56 -21.52 -6.92
CA GLU A 145 -5.82 -20.19 -7.49
C GLU A 145 -6.19 -20.27 -8.98
N GLN A 146 -5.43 -21.02 -9.79
CA GLN A 146 -5.73 -21.21 -11.21
C GLN A 146 -7.10 -21.87 -11.43
N TRP A 147 -7.44 -22.84 -10.60
CA TRP A 147 -8.73 -23.49 -10.63
C TRP A 147 -9.85 -22.50 -10.32
N ILE A 148 -9.73 -21.70 -9.24
CA ILE A 148 -10.70 -20.65 -8.91
C ILE A 148 -10.86 -19.68 -10.08
N GLU A 149 -9.75 -19.14 -10.60
CA GLU A 149 -9.76 -18.20 -11.72
C GLU A 149 -10.49 -18.79 -12.94
N ASN A 150 -10.24 -20.06 -13.26
CA ASN A 150 -10.95 -20.74 -14.34
C ASN A 150 -12.45 -20.91 -14.06
N GLN A 151 -12.86 -21.16 -12.81
CA GLN A 151 -14.28 -21.26 -12.44
C GLN A 151 -15.01 -19.91 -12.53
N ILE A 152 -14.32 -18.81 -12.23
CA ILE A 152 -14.93 -17.48 -12.18
C ILE A 152 -14.67 -16.62 -13.41
N ALA A 153 -13.83 -17.06 -14.35
CA ALA A 153 -13.38 -16.28 -15.51
C ALA A 153 -14.54 -15.66 -16.30
N SER A 154 -15.61 -16.41 -16.53
CA SER A 154 -16.80 -15.93 -17.25
C SER A 154 -17.63 -14.92 -16.45
N GLN A 155 -17.58 -14.97 -15.11
CA GLN A 155 -18.32 -14.08 -14.22
C GLN A 155 -17.59 -12.76 -13.98
N VAL A 156 -16.26 -12.75 -14.13
CA VAL A 156 -15.40 -11.59 -13.87
C VAL A 156 -15.20 -10.71 -15.12
N ALA A 157 -15.58 -11.18 -16.30
CA ALA A 157 -15.52 -10.40 -17.54
C ALA A 157 -16.32 -9.09 -17.40
N VAL A 158 -15.67 -7.96 -17.73
CA VAL A 158 -16.28 -6.62 -17.67
C VAL A 158 -16.63 -6.17 -19.08
N SER A 159 -17.85 -5.68 -19.25
CA SER A 159 -18.32 -5.10 -20.51
C SER A 159 -18.25 -3.56 -20.47
N ASN A 160 -18.10 -2.95 -21.64
CA ASN A 160 -18.10 -1.47 -21.78
C ASN A 160 -19.38 -0.83 -21.21
N ALA A 161 -20.51 -1.53 -21.28
CA ALA A 161 -21.78 -1.05 -20.72
C ALA A 161 -21.75 -0.97 -19.18
N GLU A 162 -21.06 -1.90 -18.52
CA GLU A 162 -20.88 -1.89 -17.07
C GLU A 162 -19.93 -0.77 -16.64
N GLU A 163 -18.86 -0.54 -17.41
CA GLU A 163 -17.92 0.56 -17.16
C GLU A 163 -18.62 1.93 -17.28
N GLN A 164 -19.40 2.12 -18.35
CA GLN A 164 -20.19 3.33 -18.53
C GLN A 164 -21.19 3.53 -17.38
N LYS A 165 -21.93 2.48 -17.03
CA LYS A 165 -22.92 2.53 -15.94
C LYS A 165 -22.25 2.86 -14.60
N TYR A 166 -21.10 2.27 -14.30
CA TYR A 166 -20.36 2.54 -13.08
C TYR A 166 -19.90 4.00 -13.02
N PHE A 167 -19.35 4.52 -14.12
CA PHE A 167 -18.93 5.91 -14.21
C PHE A 167 -20.09 6.89 -13.97
N GLU A 168 -21.26 6.63 -14.56
CA GLU A 168 -22.46 7.45 -14.39
C GLU A 168 -23.07 7.39 -12.99
N GLN A 169 -22.94 6.25 -12.30
CA GLN A 169 -23.50 6.04 -10.96
C GLN A 169 -22.58 6.59 -9.85
N HIS A 170 -21.28 6.74 -10.12
CA HIS A 170 -20.27 7.16 -9.14
C HIS A 170 -19.52 8.45 -9.52
N PRO A 171 -20.20 9.54 -9.95
CA PRO A 171 -19.52 10.72 -10.48
C PRO A 171 -18.64 11.44 -9.44
N ALA A 172 -18.96 11.34 -8.15
CA ALA A 172 -18.17 11.94 -7.07
C ALA A 172 -16.82 11.24 -6.85
N GLU A 173 -16.70 9.96 -7.22
CA GLU A 173 -15.47 9.18 -7.09
C GLU A 173 -14.48 9.51 -8.22
N PHE A 174 -14.99 9.97 -9.36
CA PHE A 174 -14.20 10.29 -10.55
C PHE A 174 -13.96 11.79 -10.70
N MET A 175 -13.53 12.42 -9.61
CA MET A 175 -13.16 13.83 -9.58
C MET A 175 -11.65 13.97 -9.42
N GLN A 176 -11.01 14.66 -10.37
CA GLN A 176 -9.66 15.14 -10.18
C GLN A 176 -9.71 16.29 -9.16
N PRO A 177 -8.96 16.21 -8.04
CA PRO A 177 -8.96 17.29 -7.05
C PRO A 177 -8.23 18.51 -7.59
N THR A 178 -8.49 19.68 -6.98
CA THR A 178 -7.72 20.89 -7.23
C THR A 178 -6.24 20.64 -6.97
N ARG A 179 -5.38 21.06 -7.91
CA ARG A 179 -3.93 20.98 -7.80
C ARG A 179 -3.31 22.34 -8.03
N PHE A 180 -2.43 22.75 -7.13
CA PHE A 180 -1.63 23.95 -7.27
C PHE A 180 -0.21 23.56 -7.66
N ARG A 181 0.40 24.34 -8.55
CA ARG A 181 1.85 24.40 -8.67
C ARG A 181 2.30 25.64 -7.93
N ALA A 182 3.29 25.48 -7.06
CA ALA A 182 3.84 26.61 -6.32
C ALA A 182 5.36 26.49 -6.24
N ARG A 183 5.99 27.62 -5.96
CA ARG A 183 7.38 27.70 -5.55
C ARG A 183 7.48 28.31 -4.16
N HIS A 184 8.49 27.90 -3.41
CA HIS A 184 8.71 28.43 -2.07
C HIS A 184 10.18 28.74 -1.74
N ILE A 185 10.37 29.64 -0.79
CA ILE A 185 11.64 29.84 -0.09
C ILE A 185 11.41 29.45 1.36
N PHE A 186 12.17 28.47 1.85
CA PHE A 186 12.03 27.93 3.19
C PHE A 186 13.20 28.33 4.07
N LEU A 187 12.89 28.78 5.29
CA LEU A 187 13.86 29.03 6.34
C LEU A 187 13.46 28.21 7.58
N ALA A 188 14.29 27.23 7.94
CA ALA A 188 14.04 26.30 9.02
C ALA A 188 14.08 27.01 10.37
N ALA A 189 12.96 26.89 11.08
CA ALA A 189 12.81 27.30 12.47
C ALA A 189 11.75 26.40 13.12
N PRO A 190 12.05 25.10 13.34
CA PRO A 190 11.07 24.17 13.89
C PRO A 190 10.52 24.64 15.24
N ALA A 191 9.30 24.23 15.57
CA ALA A 191 8.70 24.52 16.88
C ALA A 191 9.64 24.04 18.01
N GLY A 192 9.95 24.93 18.96
CA GLY A 192 10.91 24.69 20.04
C GLY A 192 12.35 25.12 19.73
N SER A 193 12.60 25.77 18.57
CA SER A 193 13.86 26.46 18.30
C SER A 193 14.17 27.53 19.33
N ALA A 194 15.46 27.81 19.55
CA ALA A 194 15.91 28.89 20.41
C ALA A 194 15.27 30.23 19.99
N PRO A 195 14.83 31.10 20.93
CA PRO A 195 14.21 32.39 20.61
C PRO A 195 15.03 33.24 19.64
N GLU A 196 16.35 33.23 19.80
CA GLU A 196 17.29 33.98 18.97
C GLU A 196 17.30 33.47 17.52
N LEU A 197 17.23 32.15 17.32
CA LEU A 197 17.14 31.55 15.99
C LEU A 197 15.81 31.90 15.33
N MET A 198 14.70 31.80 16.08
CA MET A 198 13.37 32.13 15.56
C MET A 198 13.28 33.60 15.14
N GLN A 199 13.81 34.52 15.95
CA GLN A 199 13.88 35.94 15.63
C GLN A 199 14.77 36.20 14.39
N ALA A 200 15.93 35.54 14.30
CA ALA A 200 16.81 35.67 13.14
C ALA A 200 16.13 35.19 11.84
N LYS A 201 15.42 34.07 11.88
CA LYS A 201 14.70 33.50 10.73
C LYS A 201 13.48 34.34 10.34
N GLN A 202 12.79 34.91 11.31
CA GLN A 202 11.73 35.89 11.07
C GLN A 202 12.28 37.16 10.42
N GLN A 203 13.43 37.68 10.84
CA GLN A 203 14.02 38.84 10.18
C GLN A 203 14.46 38.49 8.74
N ALA A 204 15.09 37.33 8.55
CA ALA A 204 15.52 36.89 7.23
C ALA A 204 14.36 36.73 6.23
N ILE A 205 13.20 36.20 6.66
CA ILE A 205 12.04 36.09 5.76
C ILE A 205 11.43 37.47 5.41
N LEU A 206 11.49 38.44 6.34
CA LEU A 206 11.08 39.82 6.06
C LEU A 206 12.02 40.52 5.08
N ASP A 207 13.33 40.28 5.19
CA ASP A 207 14.31 40.82 4.24
C ASP A 207 14.10 40.24 2.84
N ILE A 208 13.77 38.94 2.76
CA ILE A 208 13.36 38.29 1.50
C ILE A 208 12.09 38.95 0.93
N ALA A 209 11.11 39.30 1.77
CA ALA A 209 9.91 39.99 1.33
C ALA A 209 10.21 41.36 0.70
N VAL A 210 11.11 42.13 1.31
CA VAL A 210 11.56 43.43 0.75
C VAL A 210 12.27 43.25 -0.59
N ARG A 211 13.15 42.25 -0.70
CA ARG A 211 13.88 41.94 -1.93
C ARG A 211 12.96 41.54 -3.08
N LEU A 212 12.01 40.64 -2.81
CA LEU A 212 10.97 40.26 -3.77
C LEU A 212 10.08 41.45 -4.17
N GLY A 213 9.74 42.32 -3.22
CA GLY A 213 8.99 43.55 -3.48
C GLY A 213 9.74 44.58 -4.34
N ARG A 214 11.08 44.50 -4.39
CA ARG A 214 11.93 45.31 -5.29
C ARG A 214 12.12 44.69 -6.67
N GLY A 215 11.55 43.51 -6.92
CA GLY A 215 11.62 42.84 -8.21
C GLY A 215 12.81 41.90 -8.40
N GLU A 216 13.48 41.49 -7.32
CA GLU A 216 14.49 40.43 -7.40
C GLU A 216 13.85 39.09 -7.79
N ASP A 217 14.54 38.27 -8.59
CA ASP A 217 13.98 37.00 -9.06
C ASP A 217 13.80 36.01 -7.91
N PHE A 218 12.61 35.42 -7.82
CA PHE A 218 12.28 34.47 -6.77
C PHE A 218 13.13 33.19 -6.85
N GLY A 219 13.42 32.71 -8.07
CA GLY A 219 14.19 31.50 -8.28
C GLY A 219 15.66 31.67 -7.88
N GLU A 220 16.26 32.81 -8.23
CA GLU A 220 17.61 33.18 -7.80
C GLU A 220 17.69 33.29 -6.27
N LEU A 221 16.70 33.95 -5.65
CA LEU A 221 16.59 34.02 -4.20
C LEU A 221 16.46 32.64 -3.56
N ALA A 222 15.57 31.79 -4.08
CA ALA A 222 15.39 30.44 -3.59
C ALA A 222 16.70 29.63 -3.67
N ALA A 223 17.43 29.72 -4.77
CA ALA A 223 18.71 29.04 -4.93
C ALA A 223 19.76 29.55 -3.91
N ALA A 224 19.76 30.86 -3.63
CA ALA A 224 20.74 31.49 -2.76
C ALA A 224 20.47 31.27 -1.27
N VAL A 225 19.20 31.33 -0.82
CA VAL A 225 18.88 31.44 0.61
C VAL A 225 17.94 30.37 1.14
N SER A 226 17.27 29.59 0.28
CA SER A 226 16.35 28.55 0.75
C SER A 226 17.12 27.40 1.39
N GLU A 227 16.60 26.93 2.52
CA GLU A 227 17.08 25.76 3.27
C GLU A 227 16.33 24.48 2.86
N ASP A 228 15.42 24.57 1.88
CA ASP A 228 14.86 23.38 1.24
C ASP A 228 15.79 22.89 0.11
N GLU A 229 16.67 21.96 0.46
CA GLU A 229 17.60 21.30 -0.47
C GLU A 229 16.89 20.60 -1.64
N ALA A 230 15.65 20.15 -1.47
CA ALA A 230 14.94 19.44 -2.52
C ALA A 230 14.48 20.35 -3.66
N SER A 231 14.20 21.64 -3.40
CA SER A 231 13.62 22.56 -4.38
C SER A 231 14.47 23.80 -4.67
N LYS A 232 15.41 24.19 -3.80
CA LYS A 232 16.24 25.41 -3.96
C LYS A 232 16.92 25.51 -5.33
N THR A 233 17.46 24.40 -5.84
CA THR A 233 18.17 24.36 -7.14
C THR A 233 17.24 24.46 -8.35
N ARG A 234 15.92 24.30 -8.15
CA ARG A 234 14.88 24.48 -9.17
C ARG A 234 14.06 25.75 -8.91
N GLY A 235 14.69 26.76 -8.31
CA GLY A 235 14.04 28.04 -7.99
C GLY A 235 12.89 27.91 -6.98
N GLY A 236 12.95 26.90 -6.11
CA GLY A 236 11.93 26.64 -5.09
C GLY A 236 10.71 25.86 -5.59
N ASP A 237 10.70 25.36 -6.83
CA ASP A 237 9.53 24.68 -7.41
C ASP A 237 9.19 23.35 -6.70
N LEU A 238 7.95 23.30 -6.19
CA LEU A 238 7.37 22.15 -5.50
C LEU A 238 6.62 21.21 -6.45
N GLY A 239 6.43 21.60 -7.72
CA GLY A 239 5.58 20.88 -8.66
C GLY A 239 4.10 20.95 -8.30
N PHE A 240 3.27 20.15 -8.98
CA PHE A 240 1.83 20.12 -8.73
C PHE A 240 1.46 19.23 -7.55
N PHE A 241 0.84 19.80 -6.52
CA PHE A 241 0.34 19.10 -5.34
C PHE A 241 -1.17 19.28 -5.14
N ALA A 242 -1.78 18.30 -4.48
CA ALA A 242 -3.16 18.34 -4.00
C ALA A 242 -3.17 18.35 -2.46
N ALA A 243 -4.34 18.56 -1.85
CA ALA A 243 -4.50 18.66 -0.39
C ALA A 243 -3.89 17.48 0.39
N ASN A 244 -3.89 16.28 -0.17
CA ASN A 244 -3.36 15.08 0.47
C ASN A 244 -1.83 14.91 0.40
N ARG A 245 -1.10 15.83 -0.27
CA ARG A 245 0.36 15.73 -0.47
C ARG A 245 1.16 16.77 0.29
N MET A 246 0.52 17.76 0.89
CA MET A 246 1.18 18.85 1.64
C MET A 246 0.50 19.06 2.99
N PRO A 247 1.17 19.72 3.95
CA PRO A 247 0.52 20.21 5.17
C PRO A 247 -0.70 21.08 4.84
N ALA A 248 -1.74 21.00 5.68
CA ALA A 248 -3.01 21.69 5.43
C ALA A 248 -2.82 23.21 5.28
N GLU A 249 -1.96 23.79 6.10
CA GLU A 249 -1.67 25.22 6.12
C GLU A 249 -1.07 25.72 4.79
N PHE A 250 -0.32 24.86 4.10
CA PHE A 250 0.25 25.16 2.78
C PHE A 250 -0.80 25.13 1.68
N PHE A 251 -1.67 24.14 1.72
CA PHE A 251 -2.74 24.01 0.73
C PHE A 251 -3.74 25.16 0.88
N GLU A 252 -4.19 25.45 2.11
CA GLU A 252 -5.09 26.57 2.42
C GLU A 252 -4.48 27.94 2.04
N ALA A 253 -3.17 28.11 2.26
CA ALA A 253 -2.46 29.30 1.82
C ALA A 253 -2.42 29.45 0.29
N SER A 254 -2.31 28.32 -0.43
CA SER A 254 -2.32 28.30 -1.90
C SER A 254 -3.70 28.62 -2.46
N GLU A 255 -4.78 28.17 -1.82
CA GLU A 255 -6.16 28.47 -2.23
C GLU A 255 -6.48 29.97 -2.20
N GLN A 256 -5.78 30.73 -1.36
CA GLN A 256 -5.96 32.19 -1.23
C GLN A 256 -5.12 32.98 -2.24
N LEU A 257 -4.33 32.31 -3.09
CA LEU A 257 -3.43 32.93 -4.04
C LEU A 257 -3.86 32.67 -5.48
N SER A 258 -4.01 33.74 -6.26
CA SER A 258 -4.11 33.62 -7.71
C SER A 258 -2.74 33.25 -8.30
N PRO A 259 -2.68 32.48 -9.41
CA PRO A 259 -1.43 32.21 -10.09
C PRO A 259 -0.65 33.50 -10.41
N ASN A 260 0.64 33.48 -10.10
CA ASN A 260 1.59 34.59 -10.26
C ASN A 260 1.28 35.85 -9.43
N ALA A 261 0.37 35.77 -8.45
CA ALA A 261 0.22 36.81 -7.44
C ALA A 261 1.50 36.98 -6.61
N PRO A 262 1.66 38.12 -5.91
CA PRO A 262 2.76 38.30 -4.96
C PRO A 262 2.84 37.14 -3.94
N PRO A 263 4.06 36.77 -3.50
CA PRO A 263 4.23 35.67 -2.57
C PRO A 263 3.56 35.96 -1.22
N ARG A 264 2.96 34.93 -0.63
CA ARG A 264 2.47 34.95 0.75
C ARG A 264 3.56 34.49 1.69
N PHE A 265 3.71 35.19 2.79
CA PHE A 265 4.64 34.83 3.85
C PHE A 265 3.88 34.16 4.98
N LEU A 266 4.32 32.98 5.41
CA LEU A 266 3.64 32.18 6.43
C LEU A 266 4.64 31.46 7.33
N GLN A 267 4.20 31.17 8.56
CA GLN A 267 4.93 30.35 9.51
C GLN A 267 4.22 29.01 9.67
N SER A 268 4.97 27.92 9.55
CA SER A 268 4.53 26.55 9.82
C SER A 268 5.26 26.01 11.04
N HIS A 269 4.93 24.79 11.47
CA HIS A 269 5.67 24.07 12.50
C HIS A 269 7.14 23.76 12.13
N LEU A 270 7.51 23.84 10.84
CA LEU A 270 8.88 23.61 10.35
C LEU A 270 9.72 24.90 10.29
N GLY A 271 9.07 26.06 10.26
CA GLY A 271 9.74 27.35 10.05
C GLY A 271 8.96 28.30 9.16
N PHE A 272 9.67 29.23 8.53
CA PHE A 272 9.12 30.33 7.75
C PHE A 272 9.18 30.05 6.26
N HIS A 273 8.15 30.50 5.54
CA HIS A 273 7.98 30.24 4.12
C HIS A 273 7.58 31.51 3.39
N ALA A 274 8.17 31.74 2.23
CA ALA A 274 7.61 32.61 1.19
C ALA A 274 7.02 31.69 0.11
N LEU A 275 5.72 31.74 -0.13
CA LEU A 275 4.99 30.84 -1.02
C LEU A 275 4.39 31.63 -2.19
N GLN A 276 4.62 31.19 -3.43
CA GLN A 276 3.99 31.76 -4.61
C GLN A 276 3.36 30.66 -5.46
N VAL A 277 2.06 30.77 -5.74
CA VAL A 277 1.38 29.89 -6.71
C VAL A 277 1.78 30.32 -8.11
N THR A 278 2.24 29.38 -8.92
CA THR A 278 2.65 29.60 -10.32
C THR A 278 1.61 29.08 -11.30
N ASP A 279 0.81 28.08 -10.90
CA ASP A 279 -0.24 27.50 -11.73
C ASP A 279 -1.36 26.88 -10.87
N LEU A 280 -2.57 26.78 -11.43
CA LEU A 280 -3.75 26.20 -10.80
C LEU A 280 -4.49 25.31 -11.80
N HIS A 281 -4.61 24.03 -11.46
CA HIS A 281 -5.55 23.12 -12.10
C HIS A 281 -6.77 22.95 -11.18
N PRO A 282 -7.93 23.53 -11.54
CA PRO A 282 -9.14 23.41 -10.72
C PRO A 282 -9.63 21.97 -10.70
N ALA A 283 -10.40 21.64 -9.66
CA ALA A 283 -11.10 20.37 -9.60
C ALA A 283 -12.00 20.20 -10.84
N ARG A 284 -11.96 19.02 -11.44
CA ARG A 284 -12.78 18.69 -12.62
C ARG A 284 -13.18 17.22 -12.58
N PRO A 285 -14.30 16.85 -13.22
CA PRO A 285 -14.59 15.45 -13.48
C PRO A 285 -13.52 14.85 -14.40
N LEU A 286 -13.13 13.62 -14.12
CA LEU A 286 -12.39 12.78 -15.05
C LEU A 286 -13.32 12.40 -16.20
N THR A 287 -12.74 12.17 -17.38
CA THR A 287 -13.48 11.52 -18.47
C THR A 287 -13.51 10.01 -18.25
N LEU A 288 -14.47 9.31 -18.88
CA LEU A 288 -14.50 7.85 -18.86
C LEU A 288 -13.16 7.25 -19.28
N ALA A 289 -12.53 7.80 -20.33
CA ALA A 289 -11.24 7.31 -20.82
C ALA A 289 -10.10 7.45 -19.78
N GLU A 290 -10.12 8.52 -18.97
CA GLU A 290 -9.15 8.73 -17.90
C GLU A 290 -9.39 7.81 -16.70
N ALA A 291 -10.65 7.49 -16.40
CA ALA A 291 -11.05 6.64 -15.28
C ALA A 291 -11.13 5.14 -15.63
N LEU A 292 -11.06 4.77 -16.91
CA LEU A 292 -11.39 3.43 -17.41
C LEU A 292 -10.62 2.34 -16.67
N SER A 293 -9.29 2.46 -16.59
CA SER A 293 -8.45 1.46 -15.92
C SER A 293 -8.80 1.27 -14.44
N GLU A 294 -9.21 2.34 -13.76
CA GLU A 294 -9.61 2.29 -12.35
C GLU A 294 -11.00 1.65 -12.21
N ILE A 295 -11.95 2.05 -13.05
CA ILE A 295 -13.30 1.48 -13.12
C ILE A 295 -13.24 -0.02 -13.40
N THR A 296 -12.52 -0.45 -14.44
CA THR A 296 -12.37 -1.87 -14.77
C THR A 296 -11.82 -2.64 -13.58
N ALA A 297 -10.80 -2.11 -12.89
CA ALA A 297 -10.21 -2.77 -11.73
C ALA A 297 -11.21 -2.88 -10.56
N LEU A 298 -12.02 -1.84 -10.30
CA LEU A 298 -13.05 -1.84 -9.27
C LEU A 298 -14.14 -2.87 -9.57
N ILE A 299 -14.68 -2.87 -10.79
CA ILE A 299 -15.71 -3.83 -11.22
C ILE A 299 -15.16 -5.26 -11.18
N VAL A 300 -13.95 -5.51 -11.68
CA VAL A 300 -13.29 -6.82 -11.60
C VAL A 300 -13.16 -7.27 -10.14
N ALA A 301 -12.73 -6.40 -9.24
CA ALA A 301 -12.56 -6.72 -7.83
C ALA A 301 -13.90 -7.04 -7.14
N GLU A 302 -14.97 -6.33 -7.49
CA GLU A 302 -16.32 -6.58 -6.99
C GLU A 302 -16.86 -7.91 -7.52
N LYS A 303 -16.85 -8.12 -8.84
CA LYS A 303 -17.30 -9.35 -9.48
C LYS A 303 -16.55 -10.57 -8.99
N ARG A 304 -15.22 -10.48 -8.87
CA ARG A 304 -14.37 -11.56 -8.35
C ARG A 304 -14.77 -11.92 -6.92
N ARG A 305 -15.00 -10.93 -6.06
CA ARG A 305 -15.42 -11.17 -4.67
C ARG A 305 -16.76 -11.89 -4.62
N SER A 306 -17.72 -11.46 -5.43
CA SER A 306 -19.05 -12.09 -5.52
C SER A 306 -18.95 -13.52 -6.07
N ALA A 307 -18.20 -13.73 -7.15
CA ALA A 307 -18.06 -15.04 -7.79
C ALA A 307 -17.38 -16.05 -6.87
N ILE A 308 -16.34 -15.64 -6.15
CA ILE A 308 -15.68 -16.48 -5.15
C ILE A 308 -16.65 -16.83 -4.01
N ALA A 309 -17.40 -15.86 -3.49
CA ALA A 309 -18.38 -16.13 -2.43
C ALA A 309 -19.47 -17.13 -2.87
N THR A 310 -19.94 -17.03 -4.10
CA THR A 310 -20.88 -18.00 -4.69
C THR A 310 -20.24 -19.38 -4.82
N LEU A 311 -19.03 -19.47 -5.39
CA LEU A 311 -18.29 -20.72 -5.55
C LEU A 311 -18.04 -21.41 -4.19
N GLU A 312 -17.66 -20.64 -3.17
CA GLU A 312 -17.49 -21.13 -1.80
C GLU A 312 -18.79 -21.71 -1.24
N SER A 313 -19.93 -21.06 -1.49
CA SER A 313 -21.25 -21.55 -1.07
C SER A 313 -21.61 -22.87 -1.76
N GLU A 314 -21.38 -22.99 -3.07
CA GLU A 314 -21.66 -24.20 -3.84
C GLU A 314 -20.79 -25.38 -3.40
N LEU A 315 -19.49 -25.15 -3.18
CA LEU A 315 -18.57 -26.16 -2.66
C LEU A 315 -18.99 -26.65 -1.27
N ALA A 316 -19.35 -25.73 -0.38
CA ALA A 316 -19.82 -26.07 0.96
C ALA A 316 -21.11 -26.91 0.95
N GLN A 317 -22.03 -26.63 0.01
CA GLN A 317 -23.24 -27.44 -0.14
C GLN A 317 -22.92 -28.85 -0.64
N ARG A 318 -22.09 -28.98 -1.68
CA ARG A 318 -21.69 -30.29 -2.23
C ARG A 318 -21.00 -31.17 -1.19
N ALA A 319 -20.13 -30.58 -0.38
CA ALA A 319 -19.44 -31.29 0.70
C ALA A 319 -20.41 -31.88 1.75
N ARG A 320 -21.50 -31.17 2.08
CA ARG A 320 -22.52 -31.66 3.02
C ARG A 320 -23.27 -32.89 2.51
N PHE A 321 -23.43 -33.05 1.20
CA PHE A 321 -24.12 -34.19 0.60
C PHE A 321 -23.27 -35.47 0.51
N MET A 322 -21.95 -35.40 0.71
CA MET A 322 -21.08 -36.59 0.68
C MET A 322 -20.84 -37.25 2.04
N VAL A 323 -21.40 -36.69 3.13
CA VAL A 323 -21.17 -37.13 4.52
C VAL A 323 -22.36 -37.96 5.07
N GLU A 324 -23.38 -38.23 4.25
CA GLU A 324 -24.46 -39.19 4.56
C GLU A 324 -24.13 -40.60 4.04
#